data_AF-A0A8X6QN27-F1
#
_entry.id   AF-A0A8X6QN27-F1
#
_cell.length_a   1.000
_cell.length_b   1.000
_cell.length_c   1.000
_cell.angle_alpha   90.00
_cell.angle_beta   90.00
_cell.angle_gamma   90.00
#
_symmetry.space_group_name_H-M   'P 1'
#
loop_
_entity.id
_entity.type
_entity.pdbx_description
1 polymer ?
#
loop_
_entity_poly.entity_id
_entity_poly.type
_entity_poly.pdbx_seq_one_letter_code
_entity_poly.pdbx_strand_id
1 'polypeptide(L)'
;MHYKIRSSASVPEELKEYFMFITDAFWVSVYVITYSIVGCFIGYYSYASICIKSCLNKFILRSEILISQCNYQRILSIYEDISQVMTLANEFLSYPAFINVLCSMGTLFAFYYSVVFYPSDDINTYFILMYWVFQNVMSLLLLMIPAAGCNRALNLAQDKIKSLPGWLPEHRKVLKMHIRKRHRKTFPLTLWNIYVIDESLLISAFGTLLTYGFLIGSIK
;
A
#
# COMPACT_ATOMS: atom_id res chain seq x y z
N MET A 1 -31.45 -8.01 7.41
CA MET A 1 -32.28 -7.14 8.28
C MET A 1 -33.51 -6.60 7.53
N HIS A 2 -33.35 -6.06 6.30
CA HIS A 2 -34.46 -5.64 5.42
C HIS A 2 -35.59 -6.66 5.25
N TYR A 3 -35.27 -7.95 5.06
CA TYR A 3 -36.28 -9.00 4.91
C TYR A 3 -37.18 -9.16 6.15
N LYS A 4 -36.59 -9.01 7.34
CA LYS A 4 -37.30 -9.16 8.63
C LYS A 4 -38.28 -8.01 8.88
N ILE A 5 -37.89 -6.78 8.54
CA ILE A 5 -38.73 -5.58 8.67
C ILE A 5 -39.87 -5.60 7.64
N ARG A 6 -39.58 -6.04 6.41
CA ARG A 6 -40.58 -6.16 5.33
C ARG A 6 -41.67 -7.19 5.66
N SER A 7 -41.29 -8.31 6.28
CA SER A 7 -42.21 -9.42 6.62
C SER A 7 -43.07 -9.22 7.89
N SER A 8 -42.83 -8.17 8.67
CA SER A 8 -43.58 -7.95 9.93
C SER A 8 -44.99 -7.44 9.65
N ALA A 9 -46.02 -8.22 9.94
CA ALA A 9 -47.43 -7.82 9.75
C ALA A 9 -47.92 -6.76 10.75
N SER A 10 -47.13 -6.46 11.78
CA SER A 10 -47.52 -5.61 12.93
C SER A 10 -47.12 -4.14 12.81
N VAL A 11 -46.33 -3.77 11.79
CA VAL A 11 -45.81 -2.40 11.62
C VAL A 11 -46.53 -1.72 10.46
N PRO A 12 -47.09 -0.51 10.64
CA PRO A 12 -47.69 0.28 9.56
C PRO A 12 -46.73 0.49 8.39
N GLU A 13 -47.23 0.49 7.15
CA GLU A 13 -46.38 0.59 5.95
C GLU A 13 -45.56 1.89 5.91
N GLU A 14 -46.12 3.02 6.33
CA GLU A 14 -45.41 4.30 6.43
C GLU A 14 -44.20 4.25 7.38
N LEU A 15 -44.36 3.54 8.51
CA LEU A 15 -43.26 3.32 9.46
C LEU A 15 -42.20 2.38 8.88
N LYS A 16 -42.60 1.36 8.09
CA LYS A 16 -41.63 0.47 7.41
C LYS A 16 -40.78 1.23 6.40
N GLU A 17 -41.38 2.11 5.60
CA GLU A 17 -40.64 2.94 4.65
C GLU A 17 -39.66 3.87 5.36
N TYR A 18 -40.10 4.51 6.44
CA TYR A 18 -39.24 5.37 7.25
C TYR A 18 -38.07 4.59 7.88
N PHE A 19 -38.32 3.40 8.44
CA PHE A 19 -37.26 2.55 8.97
C PHE A 19 -36.29 2.07 7.89
N MET A 20 -36.78 1.68 6.71
CA MET A 20 -35.91 1.29 5.58
C MET A 20 -35.03 2.46 5.15
N PHE A 21 -35.60 3.66 5.00
CA PHE A 21 -34.85 4.87 4.66
C PHE A 21 -33.76 5.19 5.69
N ILE A 22 -34.06 5.12 7.00
CA ILE A 22 -33.05 5.33 8.05
C ILE A 22 -31.93 4.29 7.95
N THR A 23 -32.29 3.03 7.74
CA THR A 23 -31.30 1.94 7.66
C THR A 23 -30.38 2.14 6.46
N ASP A 24 -30.95 2.49 5.31
CA ASP A 24 -30.21 2.77 4.07
C ASP A 24 -29.31 4.00 4.25
N ALA A 25 -29.83 5.10 4.79
CA ALA A 25 -29.06 6.31 5.07
C ALA A 25 -27.90 6.05 6.04
N PHE A 26 -28.11 5.20 7.05
CA PHE A 26 -27.05 4.78 7.98
C PHE A 26 -25.96 3.98 7.25
N TRP A 27 -26.32 2.98 6.45
CA TRP A 27 -25.36 2.19 5.68
C TRP A 27 -24.56 3.02 4.69
N VAL A 28 -25.24 3.93 3.96
CA VAL A 28 -24.57 4.87 3.05
C VAL A 28 -23.59 5.75 3.83
N SER A 29 -23.97 6.25 5.00
CA SER A 29 -23.10 7.10 5.83
C SER A 29 -21.86 6.33 6.33
N VAL A 30 -22.06 5.12 6.85
CA VAL A 30 -20.96 4.24 7.30
C VAL A 30 -20.02 3.93 6.14
N TYR A 31 -20.58 3.65 4.96
CA TYR A 31 -19.81 3.37 3.75
C TYR A 31 -18.96 4.58 3.32
N VAL A 32 -19.56 5.77 3.26
CA VAL A 32 -18.86 7.02 2.93
C VAL A 32 -17.73 7.30 3.92
N ILE A 33 -18.00 7.21 5.22
CA ILE A 33 -17.00 7.44 6.27
C ILE A 33 -15.82 6.46 6.13
N THR A 34 -16.12 5.17 5.96
CA THR A 34 -15.10 4.12 5.80
C THR A 34 -14.24 4.40 4.58
N TYR A 35 -14.86 4.77 3.46
CA TYR A 35 -14.17 5.07 2.22
C TYR A 35 -13.28 6.31 2.35
N SER A 36 -13.76 7.36 3.03
CA SER A 36 -12.97 8.55 3.33
C SER A 36 -11.75 8.22 4.19
N ILE A 37 -11.91 7.41 5.25
CA ILE A 37 -10.80 6.98 6.11
C ILE A 37 -9.75 6.21 5.31
N VAL A 38 -10.18 5.27 4.46
CA VAL A 38 -9.27 4.51 3.58
C VAL A 38 -8.54 5.44 2.60
N GLY A 39 -9.26 6.37 1.99
CA GLY A 39 -8.68 7.38 1.09
C GLY A 39 -7.62 8.24 1.79
N CYS A 40 -7.92 8.74 2.99
CA CYS A 40 -6.97 9.49 3.82
C CYS A 40 -5.74 8.65 4.17
N PHE A 41 -5.93 7.38 4.54
CA PHE A 41 -4.83 6.47 4.83
C PHE A 41 -3.92 6.26 3.61
N ILE A 42 -4.49 5.97 2.44
CA ILE A 42 -3.72 5.77 1.21
C ILE A 42 -2.92 7.04 0.90
N GLY A 43 -3.57 8.22 0.95
CA GLY A 43 -2.90 9.49 0.73
C GLY A 43 -1.74 9.73 1.70
N TYR A 44 -1.94 9.48 2.99
CA TYR A 44 -0.90 9.58 4.01
C TYR A 44 0.25 8.60 3.76
N TYR A 45 -0.07 7.34 3.44
CA TYR A 45 0.91 6.29 3.16
C TYR A 45 1.79 6.64 1.95
N SER A 46 1.17 7.08 0.85
CA SER A 46 1.87 7.50 -0.35
C SER A 46 2.76 8.70 -0.05
N TYR A 47 2.26 9.70 0.68
CA TYR A 47 3.03 10.87 1.09
C TYR A 47 4.25 10.49 1.93
N ALA A 48 4.07 9.68 2.98
CA ALA A 48 5.16 9.21 3.83
C ALA A 48 6.22 8.46 3.00
N SER A 49 5.80 7.57 2.10
CA SER A 49 6.70 6.83 1.20
C SER A 49 7.49 7.76 0.27
N ILE A 50 6.85 8.79 -0.28
CA ILE A 50 7.51 9.80 -1.12
C ILE A 50 8.53 10.62 -0.32
N CYS A 51 8.18 11.02 0.91
CA CYS A 51 9.08 11.74 1.81
C CYS A 51 10.33 10.91 2.14
N ILE A 52 10.15 9.64 2.53
CA ILE A 52 11.28 8.74 2.84
C ILE A 52 12.15 8.54 1.60
N LYS A 53 11.54 8.29 0.42
CA LYS A 53 12.26 8.19 -0.86
C LYS A 53 13.08 9.45 -1.16
N SER A 54 12.51 10.63 -0.95
CA SER A 54 13.20 11.92 -1.14
C SER A 54 14.39 12.07 -0.19
N CYS A 55 14.24 11.68 1.07
CA CYS A 55 15.33 11.66 2.06
C CYS A 55 16.46 10.70 1.64
N LEU A 56 16.11 9.49 1.18
CA LEU A 56 17.08 8.49 0.70
C LEU A 56 17.83 9.00 -0.54
N ASN A 57 17.14 9.60 -1.50
CA ASN A 57 17.78 10.17 -2.70
C ASN A 57 18.73 11.32 -2.35
N LYS A 58 18.32 12.21 -1.43
CA LYS A 58 19.21 13.27 -0.93
C LYS A 58 20.42 12.71 -0.20
N PHE A 59 20.25 11.63 0.56
CA PHE A 59 21.36 10.93 1.20
C PHE A 59 22.33 10.34 0.16
N ILE A 60 21.82 9.66 -0.87
CA ILE A 60 22.63 9.10 -1.95
C ILE A 60 23.46 10.19 -2.62
N LEU A 61 22.85 11.33 -2.97
CA LEU A 61 23.56 12.46 -3.58
C LEU A 61 24.61 13.07 -2.64
N ARG A 62 24.24 13.35 -1.38
CA ARG A 62 25.18 13.96 -0.41
C ARG A 62 26.30 13.02 0.02
N SER A 63 26.08 11.72 -0.02
CA SER A 63 27.10 10.74 0.40
C SER A 63 28.33 10.78 -0.50
N GLU A 64 28.21 11.11 -1.79
CA GLU A 64 29.38 11.30 -2.68
C GLU A 64 30.28 12.45 -2.20
N ILE A 65 29.67 13.58 -1.84
CA ILE A 65 30.40 14.76 -1.32
C ILE A 65 31.00 14.47 0.06
N LEU A 66 30.30 13.69 0.90
CA LEU A 66 30.80 13.35 2.24
C LEU A 66 31.91 12.30 2.21
N ILE A 67 31.93 11.42 1.20
CA ILE A 67 33.02 10.46 0.97
C ILE A 67 34.32 11.20 0.64
N SER A 68 34.27 12.26 -0.19
CA SER A 68 35.47 13.05 -0.51
C SER A 68 36.00 13.83 0.70
N GLN A 69 35.17 14.10 1.70
CA GLN A 69 35.54 14.74 2.97
C GLN A 69 35.99 13.74 4.05
N CYS A 70 36.08 12.44 3.75
CA CYS A 70 36.42 11.36 4.69
C CYS A 70 35.54 11.30 5.97
N ASN A 71 34.36 11.91 5.98
CA ASN A 71 33.51 12.00 7.18
C ASN A 71 32.51 10.84 7.27
N TYR A 72 33.04 9.62 7.44
CA TYR A 72 32.22 8.39 7.44
C TYR A 72 31.27 8.29 8.64
N GLN A 73 31.59 8.91 9.79
CA GLN A 73 30.73 8.90 10.97
C GLN A 73 29.40 9.62 10.69
N ARG A 74 29.46 10.76 10.01
CA ARG A 74 28.27 11.53 9.64
C ARG A 74 27.40 10.81 8.59
N ILE A 75 28.03 10.08 7.65
CA ILE A 75 27.29 9.26 6.67
C ILE A 75 26.51 8.17 7.41
N LEU A 76 27.16 7.48 8.36
CA LEU A 76 26.52 6.41 9.13
C LEU A 76 25.41 6.94 10.04
N SER A 77 25.57 8.11 10.67
CA SER A 77 24.54 8.69 11.53
C SER A 77 23.30 9.10 10.73
N ILE A 78 23.46 9.77 9.59
CA ILE A 78 22.32 10.17 8.74
C ILE A 78 21.57 8.94 8.23
N TYR A 79 22.29 7.90 7.81
CA TYR A 79 21.65 6.66 7.39
C TYR A 79 20.89 5.97 8.52
N GLU A 80 21.43 6.00 9.75
CA GLU A 80 20.78 5.45 10.92
C GLU A 80 19.47 6.17 11.22
N ASP A 81 19.45 7.50 11.17
CA ASP A 81 18.24 8.30 11.38
C ASP A 81 17.17 7.94 10.35
N ILE A 82 17.54 7.85 9.06
CA ILE A 82 16.62 7.46 7.98
C ILE A 82 16.11 6.02 8.18
N SER A 83 16.98 5.10 8.59
CA SER A 83 16.62 3.71 8.88
C SER A 83 15.62 3.60 10.02
N GLN A 84 15.78 4.41 11.08
CA GLN A 84 14.86 4.40 12.21
C GLN A 84 13.49 4.92 11.80
N VAL A 85 13.43 6.03 11.06
CA VAL A 85 12.17 6.58 10.52
C VAL A 85 11.46 5.55 9.63
N MET A 86 12.21 4.85 8.79
CA MET A 86 11.64 3.82 7.91
C MET A 86 11.11 2.60 8.68
N THR A 87 11.82 2.18 9.73
CA THR A 87 11.39 1.06 10.59
C THR A 87 10.10 1.41 11.32
N LEU A 88 10.03 2.61 11.91
CA LEU A 88 8.81 3.13 12.55
C LEU A 88 7.66 3.21 11.54
N ALA A 89 7.91 3.74 10.35
CA ALA A 89 6.89 3.80 9.30
C ALA A 89 6.38 2.40 8.93
N ASN A 90 7.25 1.40 8.80
CA ASN A 90 6.85 0.02 8.53
C ASN A 90 6.02 -0.57 9.70
N GLU A 91 6.43 -0.36 10.95
CA GLU A 91 5.70 -0.88 12.13
C GLU A 91 4.26 -0.36 12.20
N PHE A 92 4.05 0.93 11.95
CA PHE A 92 2.71 1.53 12.02
C PHE A 92 1.87 1.28 10.76
N LEU A 93 2.49 1.28 9.58
CA LEU A 93 1.76 1.32 8.31
C LEU A 93 1.65 -0.02 7.59
N SER A 94 2.48 -1.02 7.93
CA SER A 94 2.51 -2.30 7.22
C SER A 94 1.22 -3.09 7.33
N TYR A 95 0.61 -3.13 8.52
CA TYR A 95 -0.65 -3.84 8.75
C TYR A 95 -1.83 -3.18 8.02
N PRO A 96 -2.08 -1.86 8.17
CA PRO A 96 -3.19 -1.24 7.46
C PRO A 96 -2.98 -1.23 5.93
N ALA A 97 -1.73 -1.15 5.48
CA ALA A 97 -1.41 -1.30 4.06
C ALA A 97 -1.76 -2.70 3.54
N PHE A 98 -1.44 -3.76 4.28
CA PHE A 98 -1.82 -5.13 3.93
C PHE A 98 -3.32 -5.32 3.84
N ILE A 99 -4.07 -4.85 4.84
CA ILE A 99 -5.55 -4.96 4.83
C ILE A 99 -6.14 -4.21 3.64
N ASN A 100 -5.64 -3.01 3.32
CA ASN A 100 -6.12 -2.27 2.14
C ASN A 100 -5.84 -3.00 0.84
N VAL A 101 -4.63 -3.54 0.65
CA VAL A 101 -4.31 -4.33 -0.55
C VAL A 101 -5.22 -5.55 -0.67
N LEU A 102 -5.42 -6.29 0.42
CA LEU A 102 -6.27 -7.47 0.44
C LEU A 102 -7.74 -7.12 0.11
N CYS A 103 -8.27 -6.07 0.74
CA CYS A 103 -9.62 -5.58 0.48
C CYS A 103 -9.77 -5.14 -0.98
N SER A 104 -8.83 -4.35 -1.52
CA SER A 104 -8.89 -3.89 -2.91
C SER A 104 -8.78 -5.04 -3.92
N MET A 105 -7.98 -6.08 -3.66
CA MET A 105 -7.94 -7.26 -4.51
C MET A 105 -9.26 -8.04 -4.46
N GLY A 106 -9.84 -8.20 -3.27
CA GLY A 106 -11.14 -8.86 -3.08
C GLY A 106 -12.30 -8.12 -3.75
N THR A 107 -12.33 -6.79 -3.64
CA THR A 107 -13.37 -5.96 -4.30
C THR A 107 -13.23 -6.01 -5.82
N LEU A 108 -12.00 -5.91 -6.36
CA LEU A 108 -11.78 -6.05 -7.80
C LEU A 108 -12.28 -7.38 -8.33
N PHE A 109 -11.98 -8.48 -7.63
CA PHE A 109 -12.47 -9.79 -7.99
C PHE A 109 -14.00 -9.87 -7.96
N ALA A 110 -14.63 -9.36 -6.90
CA ALA A 110 -16.09 -9.37 -6.77
C ALA A 110 -16.79 -8.53 -7.85
N PHE A 111 -16.26 -7.34 -8.18
CA PHE A 111 -16.81 -6.49 -9.24
C PHE A 111 -16.63 -7.11 -10.61
N TYR A 112 -15.45 -7.66 -10.90
CA TYR A 112 -15.21 -8.38 -12.15
C TYR A 112 -16.18 -9.55 -12.32
N TYR A 113 -16.36 -10.36 -11.26
CA TYR A 113 -17.33 -11.45 -11.23
C TYR A 113 -18.76 -10.94 -11.53
N SER A 114 -19.14 -9.83 -10.90
CA SER A 114 -20.47 -9.22 -11.09
C SER A 114 -20.69 -8.78 -12.54
N VAL A 115 -19.69 -8.16 -13.17
CA VAL A 115 -19.76 -7.72 -14.57
C VAL A 115 -19.91 -8.90 -15.54
N VAL A 116 -19.23 -10.03 -15.28
CA VAL A 116 -19.26 -11.20 -16.17
C VAL A 116 -20.55 -12.00 -16.06
N PHE A 117 -21.03 -12.26 -14.83
CA PHE A 117 -22.17 -13.16 -14.59
C PHE A 117 -23.51 -12.44 -14.49
N TYR A 118 -23.52 -11.16 -14.11
CA TYR A 118 -24.72 -10.34 -14.02
C TYR A 118 -24.60 -9.14 -14.95
N PRO A 119 -24.55 -9.37 -16.28
CA PRO A 119 -24.60 -8.26 -17.23
C PRO A 119 -25.93 -7.54 -17.01
N SER A 120 -25.86 -6.32 -16.50
CA SER A 120 -27.01 -5.43 -16.41
C SER A 120 -27.22 -4.79 -17.77
N ASP A 121 -28.44 -4.84 -18.30
CA ASP A 121 -28.80 -4.09 -19.52
C ASP A 121 -28.84 -2.57 -19.27
N ASP A 122 -28.81 -2.15 -18.00
CA ASP A 122 -28.75 -0.76 -17.60
C ASP A 122 -27.32 -0.19 -17.68
N ILE A 123 -27.16 0.75 -18.60
CA ILE A 123 -25.93 1.51 -18.84
C ILE A 123 -25.41 2.18 -17.56
N ASN A 124 -26.30 2.70 -16.70
CA ASN A 124 -25.89 3.40 -15.49
C ASN A 124 -25.21 2.46 -14.48
N THR A 125 -25.79 1.28 -14.29
CA THR A 125 -25.21 0.23 -13.44
C THR A 125 -23.82 -0.18 -13.92
N TYR A 126 -23.63 -0.35 -15.23
CA TYR A 126 -22.33 -0.67 -15.81
C TYR A 126 -21.29 0.43 -15.56
N PHE A 127 -21.65 1.70 -15.77
CA PHE A 127 -20.74 2.83 -15.49
C PHE A 127 -20.32 2.89 -14.03
N ILE A 128 -21.24 2.65 -13.09
CA ILE A 128 -20.94 2.60 -11.66
C ILE A 128 -19.94 1.48 -11.35
N LEU A 129 -20.15 0.28 -11.88
CA LEU A 129 -19.24 -0.86 -11.68
C LEU A 129 -17.84 -0.56 -12.24
N MET A 130 -17.75 0.00 -13.45
CA MET A 130 -16.46 0.36 -14.06
C MET A 130 -15.74 1.46 -13.27
N TYR A 131 -16.47 2.45 -12.75
CA TYR A 131 -15.91 3.46 -11.86
C TYR A 131 -15.31 2.84 -10.60
N TRP A 132 -16.02 1.91 -9.95
CA TRP A 132 -15.52 1.20 -8.77
C TRP A 132 -14.27 0.38 -9.06
N VAL A 133 -14.23 -0.32 -10.19
CA VAL A 133 -13.04 -1.06 -10.63
C VAL A 133 -11.85 -0.12 -10.81
N PHE A 134 -12.04 0.96 -11.58
CA PHE A 134 -10.99 1.95 -11.83
C PHE A 134 -10.44 2.54 -10.52
N GLN A 135 -11.33 2.91 -9.62
CA GLN A 135 -10.98 3.51 -8.34
C GLN A 135 -10.16 2.53 -7.46
N ASN A 136 -10.54 1.25 -7.37
CA ASN A 136 -9.78 0.25 -6.61
C ASN A 136 -8.40 -0.03 -7.22
N VAL A 137 -8.31 -0.05 -8.56
CA VAL A 137 -7.01 -0.15 -9.25
C VAL A 137 -6.12 1.04 -8.90
N MET A 138 -6.66 2.26 -8.96
CA MET A 138 -5.90 3.47 -8.62
C MET A 138 -5.44 3.47 -7.16
N SER A 139 -6.28 3.03 -6.23
CA SER A 139 -5.92 2.86 -4.82
C SER A 139 -4.76 1.87 -4.62
N LEU A 140 -4.79 0.71 -5.30
CA LEU A 140 -3.69 -0.26 -5.25
C LEU A 140 -2.38 0.33 -5.79
N LEU A 141 -2.44 1.03 -6.92
CA LEU A 141 -1.27 1.66 -7.54
C LEU A 141 -0.68 2.76 -6.65
N LEU A 142 -1.53 3.62 -6.08
CA LEU A 142 -1.12 4.71 -5.18
C LEU A 142 -0.44 4.18 -3.91
N LEU A 143 -0.80 2.99 -3.45
CA LEU A 143 -0.17 2.36 -2.30
C LEU A 143 1.16 1.68 -2.68
N MET A 144 1.13 0.83 -3.71
CA MET A 144 2.31 0.01 -4.05
C MET A 144 3.43 0.78 -4.73
N ILE A 145 3.15 1.72 -5.65
CA ILE A 145 4.19 2.40 -6.43
C ILE A 145 5.12 3.24 -5.54
N PRO A 146 4.61 4.10 -4.63
CA PRO A 146 5.48 4.89 -3.75
C PRO A 146 6.32 4.03 -2.81
N ALA A 147 5.74 2.96 -2.26
CA ALA A 147 6.45 2.04 -1.38
C ALA A 147 7.53 1.24 -2.11
N ALA A 148 7.25 0.73 -3.31
CA ALA A 148 8.24 0.08 -4.17
C ALA A 148 9.39 1.03 -4.52
N GLY A 149 9.05 2.28 -4.88
CA GLY A 149 10.04 3.32 -5.15
C GLY A 149 10.91 3.68 -3.95
N CYS A 150 10.32 3.69 -2.74
CA CYS A 150 11.04 3.88 -1.48
C CYS A 150 12.01 2.71 -1.21
N ASN A 151 11.54 1.47 -1.35
CA ASN A 151 12.36 0.27 -1.17
C ASN A 151 13.52 0.20 -2.17
N ARG A 152 13.30 0.61 -3.42
CA ARG A 152 14.36 0.74 -4.41
C ARG A 152 15.41 1.76 -4.01
N ALA A 153 15.00 2.93 -3.50
CA ALA A 153 15.93 3.94 -3.01
C ALA A 153 16.69 3.46 -1.76
N LEU A 154 16.06 2.66 -0.90
CA LEU A 154 16.72 2.04 0.25
C LEU A 154 17.81 1.08 -0.20
N ASN A 155 17.52 0.21 -1.17
CA ASN A 155 18.49 -0.74 -1.71
C ASN A 155 19.72 -0.02 -2.28
N LEU A 156 19.51 1.06 -3.04
CA LEU A 156 20.61 1.89 -3.54
C LEU A 156 21.44 2.54 -2.42
N ALA A 157 20.79 3.06 -1.38
CA ALA A 157 21.47 3.62 -0.22
C ALA A 157 22.29 2.55 0.53
N GLN A 158 21.73 1.35 0.69
CA GLN A 158 22.41 0.20 1.30
C GLN A 158 23.63 -0.22 0.52
N ASP A 159 23.52 -0.33 -0.81
CA ASP A 159 24.64 -0.73 -1.66
C ASP A 159 25.78 0.30 -1.61
N LYS A 160 25.42 1.59 -1.53
CA LYS A 160 26.40 2.66 -1.33
C LYS A 160 27.14 2.51 -0.01
N ILE A 161 26.44 2.21 1.09
CA ILE A 161 27.05 1.98 2.40
C ILE A 161 27.89 0.70 2.42
N LYS A 162 27.47 -0.37 1.76
CA LYS A 162 28.26 -1.59 1.62
C LYS A 162 29.54 -1.36 0.83
N SER A 163 29.55 -0.42 -0.11
CA SER A 163 30.73 -0.05 -0.89
C SER A 163 31.73 0.81 -0.10
N LEU A 164 31.27 1.54 0.93
CA LEU A 164 32.06 2.50 1.72
C LEU A 164 33.38 1.93 2.32
N PRO A 165 33.47 0.67 2.81
CA PRO A 165 34.73 0.07 3.27
C PRO A 165 35.77 -0.16 2.16
N GLY A 166 35.36 -0.13 0.89
CA GLY A 166 36.26 -0.16 -0.26
C GLY A 166 36.91 1.20 -0.54
N TRP A 167 36.20 2.29 -0.27
CA TRP A 167 36.67 3.65 -0.46
C TRP A 167 37.53 4.17 0.70
N LEU A 168 37.34 3.64 1.91
CA LEU A 168 38.07 4.05 3.13
C LEU A 168 38.84 2.87 3.75
N PRO A 169 40.00 2.49 3.19
CA PRO A 169 40.77 1.33 3.65
C PRO A 169 41.25 1.46 5.11
N GLU A 170 41.56 2.67 5.57
CA GLU A 170 42.01 2.95 6.94
C GLU A 170 40.96 2.57 8.00
N HIS A 171 39.67 2.71 7.66
CA HIS A 171 38.55 2.51 8.60
C HIS A 171 37.79 1.21 8.34
N ARG A 172 38.29 0.36 7.43
CA ARG A 172 37.61 -0.82 6.89
C ARG A 172 37.08 -1.78 7.94
N LYS A 173 37.87 -2.09 8.98
CA LYS A 173 37.46 -3.03 10.06
C LYS A 173 36.30 -2.47 10.88
N VAL A 174 36.38 -1.20 11.28
CA VAL A 174 35.33 -0.51 12.06
C VAL A 174 34.05 -0.40 11.25
N LEU A 175 34.17 -0.04 9.98
CA LEU A 175 33.05 0.11 9.05
C LEU A 175 32.35 -1.22 8.79
N LYS A 176 33.12 -2.28 8.50
CA LYS A 176 32.56 -3.62 8.24
C LYS A 176 31.83 -4.16 9.46
N MET A 177 32.32 -3.88 10.67
CA MET A 177 31.65 -4.27 11.92
C MET A 177 30.35 -3.48 12.13
N HIS A 178 30.37 -2.16 11.93
CA HIS A 178 29.18 -1.31 12.04
C HIS A 178 28.09 -1.68 11.04
N ILE A 179 28.48 -1.84 9.77
CA ILE A 179 27.58 -2.27 8.70
C ILE A 179 27.00 -3.63 9.05
N ARG A 180 27.81 -4.63 9.43
CA ARG A 180 27.29 -5.98 9.75
C ARG A 180 26.30 -5.98 10.93
N LYS A 181 26.57 -5.19 11.97
CA LYS A 181 25.69 -5.11 13.15
C LYS A 181 24.37 -4.40 12.84
N ARG A 182 24.40 -3.37 11.98
CA ARG A 182 23.24 -2.51 11.72
C ARG A 182 22.44 -2.83 10.46
N HIS A 183 23.06 -3.47 9.47
CA HIS A 183 22.37 -3.96 8.27
C HIS A 183 21.26 -4.97 8.61
N ARG A 184 21.35 -5.63 9.78
CA ARG A 184 20.28 -6.49 10.33
C ARG A 184 19.05 -5.73 10.83
N LYS A 185 19.09 -4.40 10.99
CA LYS A 185 18.01 -3.59 11.58
C LYS A 185 17.26 -2.71 10.59
N THR A 186 17.73 -2.58 9.35
CA THR A 186 17.01 -1.82 8.30
C THR A 186 15.94 -2.70 7.69
N PHE A 187 14.67 -2.35 7.90
CA PHE A 187 13.55 -3.06 7.32
C PHE A 187 13.01 -2.30 6.10
N PRO A 188 12.85 -2.96 4.94
CA PRO A 188 12.09 -2.39 3.83
C PRO A 188 10.63 -2.18 4.24
N LEU A 189 9.90 -1.35 3.50
CA LEU A 189 8.45 -1.28 3.62
C LEU A 189 7.85 -2.61 3.16
N THR A 190 7.05 -3.21 4.02
CA THR A 190 6.43 -4.51 3.81
C THR A 190 4.92 -4.42 3.97
N LEU A 191 4.21 -5.38 3.37
CA LEU A 191 2.85 -5.71 3.73
C LEU A 191 2.89 -6.71 4.88
N TRP A 192 2.64 -6.21 6.09
CA TRP A 192 2.64 -6.96 7.36
C TRP A 192 3.84 -7.92 7.49
N ASN A 193 5.06 -7.50 7.18
CA ASN A 193 6.27 -8.35 7.23
C ASN A 193 6.22 -9.67 6.41
N ILE A 194 5.15 -9.93 5.65
CA ILE A 194 5.00 -11.15 4.83
C ILE A 194 5.60 -10.91 3.45
N TYR A 195 5.30 -9.75 2.85
CA TYR A 195 5.77 -9.39 1.51
C TYR A 195 6.50 -8.06 1.53
N VAL A 196 7.70 -8.03 0.94
CA VAL A 196 8.39 -6.78 0.62
C VAL A 196 7.67 -6.13 -0.56
N ILE A 197 7.36 -4.84 -0.45
CA ILE A 197 6.68 -4.14 -1.54
C ILE A 197 7.70 -3.82 -2.63
N ASP A 198 7.63 -4.52 -3.75
CA ASP A 198 8.49 -4.32 -4.91
C ASP A 198 7.67 -4.27 -6.21
N GLU A 199 8.35 -3.96 -7.32
CA GLU A 199 7.73 -3.91 -8.65
C GLU A 199 7.19 -5.31 -9.06
N SER A 200 7.79 -6.38 -8.55
CA SER A 200 7.39 -7.77 -8.87
C SER A 200 6.06 -8.16 -8.21
N LEU A 201 5.83 -7.75 -6.96
CA LEU A 201 4.57 -7.99 -6.25
C LEU A 201 3.39 -7.33 -6.97
N LEU A 202 3.59 -6.12 -7.50
CA LEU A 202 2.57 -5.41 -8.28
C LEU A 202 2.22 -6.21 -9.54
N ILE A 203 3.23 -6.65 -10.30
CA ILE A 203 3.04 -7.48 -11.50
C ILE A 203 2.34 -8.80 -11.15
N SER A 204 2.73 -9.44 -10.04
CA SER A 204 2.12 -10.68 -9.57
C SER A 204 0.65 -10.48 -9.19
N ALA A 205 0.29 -9.39 -8.51
CA ALA A 205 -1.09 -9.09 -8.16
C ALA A 205 -1.97 -8.89 -9.40
N PHE A 206 -1.50 -8.13 -10.40
CA PHE A 206 -2.20 -7.96 -11.67
C PHE A 206 -2.28 -9.27 -12.47
N GLY A 207 -1.18 -10.03 -12.54
CA GLY A 207 -1.16 -11.33 -13.20
C GLY A 207 -2.17 -12.29 -12.59
N THR A 208 -2.26 -12.32 -11.26
CA THR A 208 -3.23 -13.15 -10.52
C THR A 208 -4.67 -12.74 -10.82
N LEU A 209 -4.97 -11.43 -10.81
CA LEU A 209 -6.28 -10.90 -11.20
C LEU A 209 -6.66 -11.28 -12.64
N LEU A 210 -5.72 -11.17 -13.58
CA LEU A 210 -5.93 -11.56 -14.98
C LEU A 210 -6.15 -13.08 -15.11
N THR A 211 -5.31 -13.90 -14.49
CA THR A 211 -5.43 -15.37 -14.55
C THR A 211 -6.77 -15.83 -13.99
N TYR A 212 -7.18 -15.33 -12.83
CA TYR A 212 -8.50 -15.65 -12.28
C TYR A 212 -9.63 -15.10 -13.15
N GLY A 213 -9.46 -13.92 -13.74
CA GLY A 213 -10.41 -13.35 -14.69
C GLY A 213 -10.61 -14.25 -15.91
N PHE A 214 -9.52 -14.74 -16.52
CA PHE A 214 -9.57 -15.69 -17.63
C PHE A 214 -10.21 -17.02 -17.26
N LEU A 215 -9.84 -17.59 -16.11
CA LEU A 215 -10.45 -18.83 -15.60
C LEU A 215 -11.97 -18.68 -15.47
N ILE A 216 -12.43 -17.58 -14.87
CA ILE A 216 -13.85 -17.30 -14.73
C ILE A 216 -14.52 -17.08 -16.08
N GLY A 217 -13.90 -16.31 -16.98
CA GLY A 217 -14.42 -16.06 -18.31
C GLY A 217 -14.55 -17.33 -19.15
N SER A 218 -13.68 -18.32 -18.94
CA SER A 218 -13.71 -19.60 -19.65
C SER A 218 -14.80 -20.58 -19.19
N ILE A 219 -15.41 -20.35 -18.02
CA ILE A 219 -16.51 -21.18 -17.49
C ILE A 219 -17.86 -20.78 -18.12
N LYS A 220 -17.92 -19.62 -18.80
CA LYS A 220 -19.09 -19.12 -19.51
C LYS A 220 -19.07 -19.54 -20.98
#